data_AF-A0A2E8CH53-F1
#
_entry.id   AF-A0A2E8CH53-F1
#
_cell.length_a   1.000
_cell.length_b   1.000
_cell.length_c   1.000
_cell.angle_alpha   90.00
_cell.angle_beta   90.00
_cell.angle_gamma   90.00
#
_symmetry.space_group_name_H-M   'P 1'
#
loop_
_entity.id
_entity.type
_entity.pdbx_description
1 polymer ?
#
loop_
_entity_poly.entity_id
_entity_poly.type
_entity_poly.pdbx_seq_one_letter_code
_entity_poly.pdbx_strand_id
1 'polypeptide(L)'
;MSQALTAAGDGRWPRIRVGAGRHVAQLPLVLGGLHQELPVQHTVRVAMEPRNTRGWGAQRGADLAVGAGFLPSGAALFRRGVVHLTLIRLRSLPDTVCAGMKLLIVGLNPSPSSADAGIGYARPGNRFWPAALKAGLVSVDRDPRHALQYHGLGMTDIVRRTTRRADEIDVAEYNAGFARIIRLAQWLRPKAICFVGLSGWRNVVDRSAQAGVQKVAIGRRPVYLMPHTSGLNAHCRLDDLVEHFSRALALANKS
;
A
#
# COMPACT_ATOMS: atom_id res chain seq x y z
N MET A 1 16.28 24.97 0.32
CA MET A 1 17.41 24.91 1.27
C MET A 1 17.18 23.73 2.19
N SER A 2 17.92 22.65 1.96
CA SER A 2 17.78 21.36 2.65
C SER A 2 18.61 21.38 3.94
N GLN A 3 17.98 21.30 5.11
CA GLN A 3 18.70 20.98 6.34
C GLN A 3 18.97 19.48 6.32
N ALA A 4 20.22 19.11 6.04
CA ALA A 4 20.69 17.75 6.22
C ALA A 4 20.59 17.39 7.71
N LEU A 5 19.64 16.51 8.04
CA LEU A 5 19.57 15.84 9.35
C LEU A 5 20.71 14.82 9.40
N THR A 6 21.92 15.28 9.73
CA THR A 6 23.03 14.41 10.13
C THR A 6 22.71 13.77 11.48
N ALA A 7 23.03 12.48 11.60
CA ALA A 7 22.88 11.73 12.84
C ALA A 7 23.70 12.40 13.95
N ALA A 8 23.02 12.83 15.02
CA ALA A 8 23.69 13.24 16.24
C ALA A 8 24.37 12.01 16.86
N GLY A 9 25.67 12.15 17.14
CA GLY A 9 26.57 11.10 17.62
C GLY A 9 26.38 10.69 19.08
N ASP A 10 25.16 10.39 19.51
CA ASP A 10 24.86 9.93 20.88
C ASP A 10 24.00 8.64 20.94
N GLY A 11 23.70 8.03 19.80
CA GLY A 11 22.82 6.85 19.74
C GLY A 11 21.35 7.16 20.02
N ARG A 12 20.94 8.44 20.10
CA ARG A 12 19.54 8.85 20.24
C ARG A 12 18.99 9.30 18.89
N TRP A 13 18.38 8.36 18.18
CA TRP A 13 17.61 8.67 16.97
C TRP A 13 16.60 9.81 17.18
N PRO A 14 16.40 10.72 16.21
CA PRO A 14 15.43 11.81 16.31
C PRO A 14 14.04 11.27 16.68
N ARG A 15 13.36 11.94 17.62
CA ARG A 15 12.01 11.55 18.04
C ARG A 15 10.96 12.40 17.31
N ILE A 16 10.31 11.82 16.31
CA ILE A 16 9.25 12.47 15.54
C ILE A 16 7.88 12.08 16.09
N ARG A 17 7.01 13.08 16.29
CA ARG A 17 5.60 12.84 16.64
C ARG A 17 4.75 13.00 15.40
N VAL A 18 3.85 12.06 15.15
CA VAL A 18 2.97 12.06 13.97
C VAL A 18 1.52 11.82 14.38
N GLY A 19 0.60 12.38 13.60
CA GLY A 19 -0.84 12.15 13.77
C GLY A 19 -1.52 12.98 14.85
N ALA A 20 -0.80 13.89 15.54
CA ALA A 20 -1.36 14.78 16.54
C ALA A 20 -2.56 15.57 15.95
N GLY A 21 -3.73 15.44 16.57
CA GLY A 21 -4.96 16.09 16.11
C GLY A 21 -5.59 15.51 14.84
N ARG A 22 -4.93 14.55 14.16
CA ARG A 22 -5.42 13.92 12.92
C ARG A 22 -6.26 12.69 13.24
N HIS A 23 -7.26 12.43 12.42
CA HIS A 23 -8.03 11.19 12.51
C HIS A 23 -7.14 9.98 12.16
N VAL A 24 -7.25 8.85 12.86
CA VAL A 24 -6.41 7.66 12.63
C VAL A 24 -6.40 7.19 11.17
N ALA A 25 -7.51 7.34 10.45
CA ALA A 25 -7.61 6.99 9.02
C ALA A 25 -6.78 7.88 8.07
N GLN A 26 -6.22 9.00 8.55
CA GLN A 26 -5.33 9.88 7.80
C GLN A 26 -3.85 9.53 8.00
N LEU A 27 -3.51 8.72 9.01
CA LEU A 27 -2.12 8.36 9.31
C LEU A 27 -1.37 7.68 8.15
N PRO A 28 -1.99 6.85 7.28
CA PRO A 28 -1.28 6.31 6.12
C PRO A 28 -0.61 7.41 5.28
N LEU A 29 -1.34 8.49 4.97
CA LEU A 29 -0.83 9.60 4.15
C LEU A 29 0.20 10.47 4.90
N VAL A 30 0.04 10.62 6.22
CA VAL A 30 1.01 11.34 7.07
C VAL A 30 2.33 10.59 7.12
N LEU A 31 2.30 9.28 7.35
CA LEU A 31 3.49 8.44 7.35
C LEU A 31 4.13 8.34 5.97
N GLY A 32 3.33 8.35 4.90
CA GLY A 32 3.83 8.45 3.53
C GLY A 32 4.59 9.76 3.27
N GLY A 33 4.13 10.89 3.83
CA GLY A 33 4.89 12.15 3.79
C GLY A 33 6.23 12.04 4.52
N LEU A 34 6.22 11.48 5.73
CA LEU A 34 7.45 11.22 6.50
C LEU A 34 8.43 10.32 5.74
N HIS A 35 7.94 9.29 5.04
CA HIS A 35 8.78 8.40 4.22
C HIS A 35 9.48 9.12 3.06
N GLN A 36 8.84 10.14 2.48
CA GLN A 36 9.37 10.96 1.40
C GLN A 36 10.44 11.95 1.90
N GLU A 37 10.31 12.44 3.12
CA GLU A 37 11.25 13.38 3.74
C GLU A 37 12.53 12.70 4.24
N LEU A 38 12.47 11.40 4.56
CA LEU A 38 13.58 10.67 5.15
C LEU A 38 14.45 9.95 4.10
N PRO A 39 15.79 10.02 4.23
CA PRO A 39 16.70 9.26 3.38
C PRO A 39 16.49 7.74 3.51
N VAL A 40 16.80 7.00 2.44
CA VAL A 40 16.81 5.52 2.47
C VAL A 40 17.80 5.03 3.52
N GLN A 41 17.42 4.00 4.28
CA GLN A 41 18.14 3.43 5.42
C GLN A 41 18.25 4.34 6.66
N HIS A 42 17.63 5.53 6.65
CA HIS A 42 17.61 6.37 7.84
C HIS A 42 16.74 5.72 8.93
N THR A 43 17.24 5.75 10.18
CA THR A 43 16.55 5.22 11.35
C THR A 43 15.98 6.36 12.18
N VAL A 44 14.72 6.24 12.60
CA VAL A 44 14.00 7.28 13.34
C VAL A 44 13.13 6.67 14.44
N ARG A 45 12.95 7.39 15.54
CA ARG A 45 11.97 7.02 16.57
C ARG A 45 10.68 7.78 16.34
N VAL A 46 9.58 7.07 16.16
CA VAL A 46 8.26 7.65 15.90
C VAL A 46 7.33 7.41 17.08
N ALA A 47 6.61 8.46 17.47
CA ALA A 47 5.47 8.40 18.37
C ALA A 47 4.20 8.77 17.60
N MET A 48 3.30 7.82 17.42
CA MET A 48 2.04 7.99 16.68
C MET A 48 0.88 8.22 17.64
N GLU A 49 0.23 9.38 17.53
CA GLU A 49 -0.83 9.83 18.46
C GLU A 49 -2.10 10.35 17.75
N PRO A 50 -2.81 9.47 17.01
CA PRO A 50 -4.03 9.85 16.31
C PRO A 50 -5.21 10.10 17.25
N ARG A 51 -6.22 10.82 16.74
CA ARG A 51 -7.57 10.88 17.28
C ARG A 51 -8.48 9.80 16.68
N ASN A 52 -9.64 9.58 17.31
CA ASN A 52 -10.64 8.56 16.97
C ASN A 52 -10.05 7.14 16.91
N THR A 53 -9.63 6.65 18.08
CA THR A 53 -8.71 5.52 18.24
C THR A 53 -9.41 4.16 18.28
N ARG A 54 -10.60 3.99 17.69
CA ARG A 54 -11.27 2.67 17.68
C ARG A 54 -10.39 1.63 16.96
N GLY A 55 -9.95 0.62 17.70
CA GLY A 55 -9.01 -0.41 17.21
C GLY A 55 -7.57 0.09 17.01
N TRP A 56 -7.22 1.27 17.54
CA TRP A 56 -5.84 1.75 17.60
C TRP A 56 -5.05 0.99 18.67
N GLY A 57 -3.80 0.68 18.36
CA GLY A 57 -2.93 -0.07 19.24
C GLY A 57 -1.64 -0.46 18.54
N ALA A 58 -0.77 -1.18 19.26
CA ALA A 58 0.55 -1.59 18.79
C ALA A 58 0.53 -2.23 17.39
N GLN A 59 -0.36 -3.20 17.17
CA GLN A 59 -0.49 -3.89 15.88
C GLN A 59 -0.86 -2.93 14.75
N ARG A 60 -1.83 -2.03 14.95
CA ARG A 60 -2.23 -1.08 13.90
C ARG A 60 -1.12 -0.09 13.60
N GLY A 61 -0.42 0.43 14.61
CA GLY A 61 0.71 1.31 14.39
C GLY A 61 1.85 0.61 13.63
N ALA A 62 2.14 -0.65 13.94
CA ALA A 62 3.11 -1.46 13.19
C ALA A 62 2.67 -1.70 11.74
N ASP A 63 1.41 -2.09 11.51
CA ASP A 63 0.86 -2.28 10.17
C ASP A 63 0.94 -1.00 9.33
N LEU A 64 0.62 0.15 9.92
CA LEU A 64 0.72 1.45 9.26
C LEU A 64 2.16 1.86 8.96
N ALA A 65 3.10 1.59 9.85
CA ALA A 65 4.53 1.83 9.60
C ALA A 65 5.03 0.99 8.43
N VAL A 66 4.70 -0.30 8.42
CA VAL A 66 5.06 -1.20 7.31
C VAL A 66 4.40 -0.73 6.02
N GLY A 67 3.10 -0.43 6.03
CA GLY A 67 2.37 0.13 4.90
C GLY A 67 2.99 1.43 4.37
N ALA A 68 3.55 2.28 5.23
CA ALA A 68 4.26 3.48 4.80
C ALA A 68 5.69 3.23 4.27
N GLY A 69 6.14 1.97 4.16
CA GLY A 69 7.45 1.62 3.62
C GLY A 69 8.58 1.66 4.65
N PHE A 70 8.26 1.52 5.94
CA PHE A 70 9.25 1.38 7.01
C PHE A 70 9.42 -0.07 7.45
N LEU A 71 10.61 -0.41 7.93
CA LEU A 71 10.89 -1.62 8.68
C LEU A 71 10.92 -1.30 10.18
N PRO A 72 10.00 -1.85 10.99
CA PRO A 72 10.11 -1.77 12.45
C PRO A 72 11.38 -2.45 12.96
N SER A 73 12.16 -1.73 13.77
CA SER A 73 13.27 -2.27 14.54
C SER A 73 12.80 -2.50 15.97
N GLY A 74 12.42 -3.74 16.27
CA GLY A 74 11.82 -4.14 17.55
C GLY A 74 10.29 -4.03 17.60
N ALA A 75 9.72 -4.31 18.78
CA ALA A 75 8.28 -4.35 18.98
C ALA A 75 7.66 -2.96 19.10
N ALA A 76 6.44 -2.80 18.57
CA ALA A 76 5.62 -1.61 18.78
C ALA A 76 5.15 -1.53 20.25
N LEU A 77 5.42 -0.42 20.92
CA LEU A 77 4.97 -0.20 22.30
C LEU A 77 3.75 0.71 22.31
N PHE A 78 2.63 0.23 22.86
CA PHE A 78 1.43 1.04 23.05
C PHE A 78 1.31 1.49 24.51
N ARG A 79 1.34 2.82 24.74
CA ARG A 79 1.24 3.43 26.07
C ARG A 79 0.46 4.73 25.99
N ARG A 80 -0.55 4.88 26.88
CA ARG A 80 -1.36 6.11 27.00
C ARG A 80 -1.91 6.62 25.66
N GLY A 81 -2.39 5.72 24.79
CA GLY A 81 -2.95 6.07 23.48
C GLY A 81 -1.92 6.31 22.36
N VAL A 82 -0.63 6.24 22.66
CA VAL A 82 0.47 6.49 21.71
C VAL A 82 1.14 5.17 21.35
N VAL A 83 1.42 4.98 20.05
CA VAL A 83 2.29 3.88 19.57
C VAL A 83 3.70 4.41 19.38
N HIS A 84 4.68 3.77 20.01
CA HIS A 84 6.09 4.08 19.89
C HIS A 84 6.81 2.98 19.09
N LEU A 85 7.60 3.38 18.11
CA LEU A 85 8.33 2.51 17.20
C LEU A 85 9.69 3.12 16.85
N THR A 86 10.71 2.28 16.69
CA THR A 86 11.92 2.64 15.94
C THR A 86 11.75 2.11 14.53
N LEU A 87 11.92 2.97 13.52
CA LEU A 87 11.63 2.68 12.12
C LEU A 87 12.87 2.92 11.26
N ILE A 88 13.14 2.00 10.35
CA ILE A 88 14.16 2.15 9.30
C ILE A 88 13.43 2.42 7.98
N ARG A 89 13.78 3.50 7.28
CA ARG A 89 13.16 3.87 6.00
C ARG A 89 13.66 2.95 4.89
N LEU A 90 12.82 2.04 4.39
CA LEU A 90 13.17 1.15 3.28
C LEU A 90 13.13 1.90 1.96
N ARG A 91 13.89 1.45 0.95
CA ARG A 91 13.56 1.76 -0.45
C ARG A 91 12.23 1.07 -0.75
N SER A 92 11.17 1.86 -0.82
CA SER A 92 9.79 1.39 -0.89
C SER A 92 8.91 2.48 -1.48
N LEU A 93 7.64 2.17 -1.67
CA LEU A 93 6.57 3.09 -2.03
C LEU A 93 5.57 3.08 -0.87
N PRO A 94 5.12 4.22 -0.31
CA PRO A 94 4.10 4.25 0.74
C PRO A 94 2.69 3.95 0.24
N ASP A 95 1.82 3.51 1.16
CA ASP A 95 0.41 3.30 0.87
C ASP A 95 -0.28 4.63 0.57
N THR A 96 -1.18 4.63 -0.40
CA THR A 96 -2.11 5.73 -0.64
C THR A 96 -3.52 5.23 -0.36
N VAL A 97 -3.92 5.25 0.91
CA VAL A 97 -5.18 4.68 1.40
C VAL A 97 -5.85 5.58 2.44
N CYS A 98 -7.17 5.54 2.49
CA CYS A 98 -7.98 6.21 3.52
C CYS A 98 -9.30 5.45 3.76
N ALA A 99 -10.16 5.95 4.65
CA ALA A 99 -11.51 5.41 4.79
C ALA A 99 -12.40 5.83 3.60
N GLY A 100 -13.42 5.01 3.28
CA GLY A 100 -14.40 5.35 2.23
C GLY A 100 -13.96 5.05 0.80
N MET A 101 -12.89 4.27 0.61
CA MET A 101 -12.42 3.85 -0.71
C MET A 101 -13.49 3.02 -1.45
N LYS A 102 -13.66 3.30 -2.75
CA LYS A 102 -14.47 2.47 -3.65
C LYS A 102 -13.71 1.19 -4.00
N LEU A 103 -12.45 1.33 -4.42
CA LEU A 103 -11.63 0.20 -4.85
C LEU A 103 -10.24 0.33 -4.24
N LEU A 104 -9.75 -0.74 -3.62
CA LEU A 104 -8.36 -0.86 -3.19
C LEU A 104 -7.59 -1.68 -4.22
N ILE A 105 -6.62 -1.07 -4.89
CA ILE A 105 -5.65 -1.75 -5.73
C ILE A 105 -4.55 -2.33 -4.85
N VAL A 106 -4.28 -3.62 -5.05
CA VAL A 106 -3.21 -4.35 -4.35
C VAL A 106 -2.22 -4.87 -5.39
N GLY A 107 -1.05 -4.26 -5.45
CA GLY A 107 0.07 -4.77 -6.22
C GLY A 107 0.88 -5.82 -5.45
N LEU A 108 1.91 -6.34 -6.11
CA LEU A 108 2.79 -7.33 -5.52
C LEU A 108 3.80 -6.68 -4.58
N ASN A 109 4.67 -5.84 -5.16
CA ASN A 109 5.68 -5.08 -4.47
C ASN A 109 6.18 -3.92 -5.35
N PRO A 110 6.80 -2.89 -4.76
CA PRO A 110 7.36 -1.78 -5.51
C PRO A 110 8.53 -2.24 -6.38
N SER A 111 8.54 -1.76 -7.62
CA SER A 111 9.73 -1.81 -8.47
C SER A 111 10.68 -0.65 -8.12
N PRO A 112 12.00 -0.75 -8.39
CA PRO A 112 12.94 0.37 -8.23
C PRO A 112 12.43 1.72 -8.76
N SER A 113 11.95 1.76 -10.00
CA SER A 113 11.38 2.97 -10.60
C SER A 113 10.15 3.50 -9.87
N SER A 114 9.28 2.62 -9.34
CA SER A 114 8.10 3.04 -8.58
C SER A 114 8.46 3.56 -7.19
N ALA A 115 9.43 2.92 -6.53
CA ALA A 115 9.93 3.35 -5.23
C ALA A 115 10.65 4.69 -5.30
N ASP A 116 11.44 4.91 -6.37
CA ASP A 116 12.19 6.15 -6.56
C ASP A 116 11.27 7.31 -6.99
N ALA A 117 10.31 7.05 -7.87
CA ALA A 117 9.34 8.06 -8.31
C ALA A 117 8.27 8.38 -7.25
N GLY A 118 8.10 7.52 -6.23
CA GLY A 118 7.00 7.63 -5.27
C GLY A 118 5.62 7.38 -5.89
N ILE A 119 5.57 6.70 -7.06
CA ILE A 119 4.35 6.45 -7.83
C ILE A 119 4.29 4.97 -8.22
N GLY A 120 3.20 4.30 -7.84
CA GLY A 120 2.94 2.92 -8.24
C GLY A 120 2.89 2.76 -9.75
N TYR A 121 3.39 1.64 -10.28
CA TYR A 121 3.34 1.35 -11.72
C TYR A 121 4.02 2.40 -12.64
N ALA A 122 4.96 3.20 -12.11
CA ALA A 122 5.62 4.28 -12.85
C ALA A 122 6.56 3.86 -14.01
N ARG A 123 6.93 2.58 -14.13
CA ARG A 123 7.86 2.12 -15.17
C ARG A 123 7.31 2.42 -16.59
N PRO A 124 8.13 2.94 -17.51
CA PRO A 124 7.76 3.01 -18.92
C PRO A 124 7.29 1.65 -19.45
N GLY A 125 6.20 1.65 -20.22
CA GLY A 125 5.58 0.43 -20.74
C GLY A 125 4.68 -0.31 -19.75
N ASN A 126 4.60 0.08 -18.47
CA ASN A 126 3.52 -0.39 -17.60
C ASN A 126 2.19 0.27 -18.01
N ARG A 127 1.15 -0.55 -18.17
CA ARG A 127 -0.15 -0.14 -18.72
C ARG A 127 -1.22 0.12 -17.66
N PHE A 128 -0.86 0.12 -16.38
CA PHE A 128 -1.81 0.38 -15.28
C PHE A 128 -2.52 1.71 -15.46
N TRP A 129 -1.78 2.81 -15.55
CA TRP A 129 -2.36 4.15 -15.60
C TRP A 129 -3.15 4.43 -16.89
N PRO A 130 -2.64 4.07 -18.10
CA PRO A 130 -3.45 4.16 -19.32
C PRO A 130 -4.76 3.36 -19.25
N ALA A 131 -4.74 2.15 -18.70
CA ALA A 131 -5.94 1.34 -18.53
C ALA A 131 -6.89 1.94 -17.48
N ALA A 132 -6.37 2.44 -16.37
CA ALA A 132 -7.16 3.08 -15.32
C ALA A 132 -7.84 4.37 -15.82
N LEU A 133 -7.15 5.19 -16.62
CA LEU A 133 -7.72 6.36 -17.28
C LEU A 133 -8.84 5.97 -18.24
N LYS A 134 -8.58 5.02 -19.14
CA LYS A 134 -9.56 4.58 -20.14
C LYS A 134 -10.78 3.88 -19.51
N ALA A 135 -10.61 3.22 -18.37
CA ALA A 135 -11.69 2.63 -17.59
C ALA A 135 -12.43 3.63 -16.68
N GLY A 136 -12.00 4.91 -16.63
CA GLY A 136 -12.60 5.92 -15.76
C GLY A 136 -12.36 5.72 -14.26
N LEU A 137 -11.35 4.92 -13.88
CA LEU A 137 -10.95 4.74 -12.48
C LEU A 137 -10.20 5.95 -11.92
N VAL A 138 -9.58 6.73 -12.80
CA VAL A 138 -8.85 7.96 -12.48
C VAL A 138 -9.07 8.98 -13.60
N SER A 139 -8.87 10.26 -13.30
CA SER A 139 -8.95 11.36 -14.27
C SER A 139 -7.60 12.05 -14.54
N VAL A 140 -6.57 11.73 -13.75
CA VAL A 140 -5.23 12.29 -13.86
C VAL A 140 -4.22 11.14 -13.92
N ASP A 141 -3.30 11.22 -14.87
CA ASP A 141 -2.24 10.23 -15.00
C ASP A 141 -1.28 10.31 -13.80
N ARG A 142 -0.93 9.16 -13.24
CA ARG A 142 0.15 9.01 -12.25
C ARG A 142 0.04 9.85 -10.98
N ASP A 143 -1.18 10.26 -10.60
CA ASP A 143 -1.43 10.93 -9.32
C ASP A 143 -2.26 10.06 -8.37
N PRO A 144 -1.62 9.25 -7.50
CA PRO A 144 -2.32 8.39 -6.57
C PRO A 144 -3.10 9.18 -5.50
N ARG A 145 -2.67 10.41 -5.15
CA ARG A 145 -3.38 11.23 -4.15
C ARG A 145 -4.68 11.78 -4.75
N HIS A 146 -4.64 12.26 -5.99
CA HIS A 146 -5.83 12.64 -6.73
C HIS A 146 -6.77 11.44 -6.94
N ALA A 147 -6.23 10.27 -7.32
CA ALA A 147 -7.00 9.04 -7.48
C ALA A 147 -7.75 8.67 -6.19
N LEU A 148 -7.07 8.73 -5.04
CA LEU A 148 -7.69 8.45 -3.75
C LEU A 148 -8.76 9.48 -3.38
N GLN A 149 -8.44 10.78 -3.50
CA GLN A 149 -9.31 11.86 -3.04
C GLN A 149 -10.59 11.99 -3.87
N TYR A 150 -10.47 11.93 -5.20
CA TYR A 150 -11.59 12.25 -6.10
C TYR A 150 -12.27 11.01 -6.68
N HIS A 151 -11.56 9.89 -6.76
CA HIS A 151 -12.09 8.65 -7.34
C HIS A 151 -12.29 7.54 -6.31
N GLY A 152 -11.78 7.71 -5.08
CA GLY A 152 -11.84 6.68 -4.04
C GLY A 152 -10.99 5.46 -4.37
N LEU A 153 -9.95 5.62 -5.20
CA LEU A 153 -9.03 4.56 -5.61
C LEU A 153 -7.81 4.54 -4.69
N GLY A 154 -7.75 3.55 -3.79
CA GLY A 154 -6.59 3.34 -2.93
C GLY A 154 -5.55 2.42 -3.55
N MET A 155 -4.30 2.54 -3.09
CA MET A 155 -3.18 1.72 -3.58
C MET A 155 -2.31 1.23 -2.44
N THR A 156 -1.98 -0.07 -2.45
CA THR A 156 -1.02 -0.73 -1.56
C THR A 156 -0.33 -1.88 -2.32
N ASP A 157 0.68 -2.47 -1.71
CA ASP A 157 1.30 -3.72 -2.18
C ASP A 157 1.32 -4.76 -1.06
N ILE A 158 1.35 -6.05 -1.42
CA ILE A 158 1.53 -7.15 -0.48
C ILE A 158 2.86 -7.01 0.25
N VAL A 159 3.95 -6.87 -0.49
CA VAL A 159 5.30 -6.76 0.06
C VAL A 159 5.82 -5.35 -0.15
N ARG A 160 6.43 -4.77 0.89
CA ARG A 160 6.90 -3.38 0.87
C ARG A 160 8.35 -3.24 0.47
N ARG A 161 9.12 -4.33 0.54
CA ARG A 161 10.50 -4.38 0.07
C ARG A 161 10.54 -4.25 -1.46
N THR A 162 11.32 -3.29 -1.92
CA THR A 162 11.58 -3.13 -3.36
C THR A 162 12.49 -4.24 -3.85
N THR A 163 12.11 -4.92 -4.93
CA THR A 163 12.93 -5.93 -5.61
C THR A 163 13.02 -5.64 -7.11
N ARG A 164 14.06 -6.15 -7.79
CA ARG A 164 14.14 -5.98 -9.25
C ARG A 164 13.18 -6.94 -9.95
N ARG A 165 13.04 -8.15 -9.41
CA ARG A 165 12.22 -9.24 -9.92
C ARG A 165 11.27 -9.76 -8.83
N ALA A 166 10.10 -10.23 -9.25
CA ALA A 166 9.05 -10.72 -8.38
C ALA A 166 9.38 -12.07 -7.70
N ASP A 167 10.28 -12.85 -8.30
CA ASP A 167 10.77 -14.14 -7.81
C ASP A 167 11.73 -14.02 -6.61
N GLU A 168 12.20 -12.80 -6.31
CA GLU A 168 13.00 -12.48 -5.12
C GLU A 168 12.19 -12.40 -3.81
N ILE A 169 10.87 -12.56 -3.88
CA ILE A 169 9.96 -12.46 -2.72
C ILE A 169 9.68 -13.87 -2.20
N ASP A 170 9.94 -14.09 -0.92
CA ASP A 170 9.68 -15.38 -0.29
C ASP A 170 8.22 -15.52 0.22
N VAL A 171 7.84 -16.77 0.50
CA VAL A 171 6.48 -17.11 0.98
C VAL A 171 6.17 -16.48 2.34
N ALA A 172 7.16 -16.25 3.20
CA ALA A 172 6.95 -15.62 4.51
C ALA A 172 6.58 -14.14 4.36
N GLU A 173 7.23 -13.42 3.45
CA GLU A 173 6.89 -12.05 3.08
C GLU A 173 5.47 -11.96 2.50
N TYR A 174 5.08 -12.91 1.64
CA TYR A 174 3.71 -12.99 1.14
C TYR A 174 2.70 -13.17 2.29
N ASN A 175 2.92 -14.14 3.18
CA ASN A 175 2.02 -14.42 4.30
C ASN A 175 1.87 -13.21 5.23
N ALA A 176 2.99 -12.58 5.60
CA ALA A 176 2.98 -11.38 6.45
C ALA A 176 2.26 -10.21 5.75
N GLY A 177 2.51 -10.01 4.45
CA GLY A 177 1.88 -8.99 3.64
C GLY A 177 0.36 -9.17 3.51
N PHE A 178 -0.09 -10.39 3.22
CA PHE A 178 -1.52 -10.72 3.15
C PHE A 178 -2.23 -10.52 4.49
N ALA A 179 -1.61 -10.94 5.60
CA ALA A 179 -2.15 -10.71 6.93
C ALA A 179 -2.32 -9.20 7.22
N ARG A 180 -1.35 -8.37 6.81
CA ARG A 180 -1.47 -6.90 6.89
C ARG A 180 -2.63 -6.37 6.04
N ILE A 181 -2.77 -6.83 4.80
CA ILE A 181 -3.85 -6.39 3.90
C ILE A 181 -5.23 -6.79 4.44
N ILE A 182 -5.38 -8.00 5.02
CA ILE A 182 -6.63 -8.42 5.66
C ILE A 182 -7.02 -7.44 6.77
N ARG A 183 -6.08 -7.09 7.66
CA ARG A 183 -6.33 -6.13 8.75
C ARG A 183 -6.60 -4.72 8.23
N LEU A 184 -5.90 -4.29 7.19
CA LEU A 184 -6.13 -3.00 6.52
C LEU A 184 -7.54 -2.94 5.93
N ALA A 185 -7.98 -3.99 5.23
CA ALA A 185 -9.30 -4.09 4.62
C ALA A 185 -10.43 -4.17 5.66
N GLN A 186 -10.24 -4.90 6.76
CA GLN A 186 -11.20 -4.94 7.88
C GLN A 186 -11.41 -3.56 8.50
N TRP A 187 -10.35 -2.77 8.58
CA TRP A 187 -10.39 -1.45 9.20
C TRP A 187 -10.90 -0.35 8.25
N LEU A 188 -10.30 -0.21 7.07
CA LEU A 188 -10.65 0.86 6.11
C LEU A 188 -11.88 0.54 5.26
N ARG A 189 -12.28 -0.74 5.20
CA ARG A 189 -13.50 -1.24 4.55
C ARG A 189 -13.70 -0.73 3.11
N PRO A 190 -12.71 -0.86 2.18
CA PRO A 190 -12.91 -0.50 0.77
C PRO A 190 -14.07 -1.28 0.16
N LYS A 191 -14.90 -0.72 -0.72
CA LYS A 191 -16.08 -1.46 -1.26
C LYS A 191 -15.70 -2.77 -1.95
N ALA A 192 -14.62 -2.79 -2.71
CA ALA A 192 -13.98 -4.01 -3.21
C ALA A 192 -12.45 -3.89 -3.22
N ILE A 193 -11.78 -5.02 -3.45
CA ILE A 193 -10.31 -5.12 -3.56
C ILE A 193 -9.96 -5.73 -4.91
N CYS A 194 -9.03 -5.11 -5.64
CA CYS A 194 -8.51 -5.64 -6.90
C CYS A 194 -7.02 -5.95 -6.77
N PHE A 195 -6.64 -7.21 -6.91
CA PHE A 195 -5.23 -7.60 -6.96
C PHE A 195 -4.73 -7.57 -8.41
N VAL A 196 -3.62 -6.87 -8.62
CA VAL A 196 -2.95 -6.77 -9.93
C VAL A 196 -1.85 -7.81 -10.00
N GLY A 197 -2.07 -8.85 -10.80
CA GLY A 197 -1.23 -10.05 -10.85
C GLY A 197 -1.74 -11.15 -9.90
N LEU A 198 -1.68 -12.39 -10.37
CA LEU A 198 -2.27 -13.54 -9.67
C LEU A 198 -1.27 -14.27 -8.78
N SER A 199 0.04 -14.07 -8.96
CA SER A 199 1.09 -14.87 -8.31
C SER A 199 0.99 -14.84 -6.79
N GLY A 200 0.87 -13.65 -6.20
CA GLY A 200 0.73 -13.50 -4.75
C GLY A 200 -0.50 -14.21 -4.21
N TRP A 201 -1.64 -14.07 -4.88
CA TRP A 201 -2.87 -14.77 -4.51
C TRP A 201 -2.73 -16.29 -4.63
N ARG A 202 -2.12 -16.78 -5.71
CA ARG A 202 -1.91 -18.22 -5.93
C ARG A 202 -0.96 -18.85 -4.93
N ASN A 203 0.00 -18.09 -4.41
CA ASN A 203 0.94 -18.59 -3.41
C ASN A 203 0.31 -18.80 -2.03
N VAL A 204 -0.65 -17.98 -1.63
CA VAL A 204 -1.13 -17.93 -0.24
C VAL A 204 -2.64 -18.15 -0.05
N VAL A 205 -3.44 -18.09 -1.11
CA VAL A 205 -4.90 -18.24 -1.02
C VAL A 205 -5.38 -19.43 -1.84
N ASP A 206 -5.18 -19.42 -3.15
CA ASP A 206 -5.68 -20.47 -4.05
C ASP A 206 -4.78 -20.60 -5.28
N ARG A 207 -4.02 -21.70 -5.33
CA ARG A 207 -3.08 -22.02 -6.42
C ARG A 207 -3.75 -22.10 -7.80
N SER A 208 -5.04 -22.44 -7.84
CA SER A 208 -5.82 -22.61 -9.07
C SER A 208 -6.58 -21.37 -9.51
N ALA A 209 -6.50 -20.27 -8.74
CA ALA A 209 -7.28 -19.07 -8.98
C ALA A 209 -7.09 -18.51 -10.40
N GLN A 210 -8.18 -18.06 -11.00
CA GLN A 210 -8.21 -17.39 -12.31
C GLN A 210 -8.56 -15.91 -12.15
N ALA A 211 -8.29 -15.12 -13.18
CA ALA A 211 -8.69 -13.71 -13.20
C ALA A 211 -10.22 -13.60 -13.16
N GLY A 212 -10.74 -12.58 -12.46
CA GLY A 212 -12.17 -12.41 -12.22
C GLY A 212 -12.51 -12.28 -10.73
N VAL A 213 -13.81 -12.35 -10.42
CA VAL A 213 -14.33 -12.31 -9.05
C VAL A 213 -13.97 -13.60 -8.32
N GLN A 214 -13.49 -13.48 -7.09
CA GLN A 214 -13.10 -14.61 -6.26
C GLN A 214 -14.19 -14.98 -5.25
N LYS A 215 -14.26 -16.28 -4.92
CA LYS A 215 -15.15 -16.80 -3.85
C LYS A 215 -14.69 -16.37 -2.45
N VAL A 216 -13.38 -16.16 -2.28
CA VAL A 216 -12.79 -15.78 -1.00
C VAL A 216 -12.78 -14.26 -0.87
N ALA A 217 -13.40 -13.76 0.21
CA ALA A 217 -13.35 -12.35 0.58
C ALA A 217 -12.13 -12.04 1.46
N ILE A 218 -11.54 -10.85 1.29
CA ILE A 218 -10.45 -10.36 2.14
C ILE A 218 -10.98 -9.25 3.05
N GLY A 219 -10.84 -9.43 4.35
CA GLY A 219 -11.40 -8.50 5.34
C GLY A 219 -12.90 -8.26 5.20
N ARG A 220 -13.64 -9.31 4.79
CA ARG A 220 -15.09 -9.28 4.47
C ARG A 220 -15.44 -8.40 3.27
N ARG A 221 -14.47 -8.09 2.41
CA ARG A 221 -14.67 -7.32 1.18
C ARG A 221 -14.50 -8.23 -0.04
N PRO A 222 -15.34 -8.10 -1.06
CA PRO A 222 -15.24 -8.91 -2.26
C PRO A 222 -13.94 -8.61 -3.01
N VAL A 223 -13.42 -9.63 -3.68
CA VAL A 223 -12.11 -9.59 -4.34
C VAL A 223 -12.25 -9.84 -5.83
N TYR A 224 -11.51 -9.06 -6.60
CA TYR A 224 -11.27 -9.26 -8.02
C TYR A 224 -9.78 -9.52 -8.26
N LEU A 225 -9.43 -10.48 -9.12
CA LEU A 225 -8.07 -10.69 -9.60
C LEU A 225 -7.98 -10.26 -11.07
N MET A 226 -6.89 -9.58 -11.43
CA MET A 226 -6.61 -9.26 -12.83
C MET A 226 -5.17 -9.58 -13.21
N PRO A 227 -4.86 -9.78 -14.51
CA PRO A 227 -3.50 -9.96 -15.00
C PRO A 227 -2.57 -8.82 -14.59
N HIS A 228 -1.26 -9.06 -14.59
CA HIS A 228 -0.28 -8.00 -14.35
C HIS A 228 -0.27 -7.00 -15.52
N THR A 229 -0.08 -5.72 -15.18
CA THR A 229 -0.13 -4.59 -16.13
C THR A 229 1.20 -4.31 -16.82
N SER A 230 2.24 -5.12 -16.57
CA SER A 230 3.55 -4.94 -17.21
C SER A 230 3.41 -5.05 -18.73
N GLY A 231 4.16 -4.24 -19.48
CA GLY A 231 4.30 -4.37 -20.92
C GLY A 231 4.91 -5.72 -21.34
N LEU A 232 5.65 -6.38 -20.45
CA LEU A 232 6.16 -7.74 -20.65
C LEU A 232 5.05 -8.80 -20.69
N ASN A 233 3.83 -8.46 -20.28
CA ASN A 233 2.67 -9.34 -20.44
C ASN A 233 2.13 -9.28 -21.88
N ALA A 234 2.73 -10.03 -22.80
CA ALA A 234 2.33 -10.04 -24.21
C ALA A 234 0.89 -10.57 -24.42
N HIS A 235 0.37 -11.38 -23.48
CA HIS A 235 -0.92 -12.04 -23.60
C HIS A 235 -2.14 -11.18 -23.23
N CYS A 236 -1.92 -10.01 -22.64
CA CYS A 236 -3.03 -9.14 -22.21
C CYS A 236 -2.85 -7.78 -22.89
N ARG A 237 -3.82 -7.38 -23.71
CA ARG A 237 -3.84 -6.09 -24.41
C ARG A 237 -4.33 -4.99 -23.47
N LEU A 238 -4.17 -3.72 -23.88
CA LEU A 238 -4.65 -2.60 -23.08
C LEU A 238 -6.16 -2.67 -22.83
N ASP A 239 -6.93 -3.04 -23.86
CA ASP A 239 -8.40 -3.12 -23.75
C ASP A 239 -8.86 -4.22 -22.80
N ASP A 240 -8.13 -5.35 -22.74
CA ASP A 240 -8.41 -6.41 -21.75
C ASP A 240 -8.21 -5.88 -20.32
N LEU A 241 -7.15 -5.09 -20.08
CA LEU A 241 -6.91 -4.47 -18.76
C LEU A 241 -8.01 -3.47 -18.40
N VAL A 242 -8.50 -2.70 -19.37
CA VAL A 242 -9.63 -1.76 -19.20
C VAL A 242 -10.90 -2.52 -18.82
N GLU A 243 -11.17 -3.65 -19.47
CA GLU A 243 -12.31 -4.49 -19.12
C GLU A 243 -12.17 -5.07 -17.69
N HIS A 244 -10.99 -5.55 -17.31
CA HIS A 244 -10.75 -6.01 -15.94
C HIS A 244 -11.00 -4.92 -14.90
N PHE A 245 -10.53 -3.69 -15.14
CA PHE A 245 -10.79 -2.58 -14.23
C PHE A 245 -12.27 -2.21 -14.17
N SER A 246 -12.97 -2.22 -15.31
CA SER A 246 -14.41 -1.94 -15.38
C SER A 246 -15.20 -2.98 -14.57
N ARG A 247 -14.85 -4.26 -14.68
CA ARG A 247 -15.46 -5.35 -13.90
C ARG A 247 -15.15 -5.24 -12.40
N ALA A 248 -13.93 -4.86 -12.03
CA ALA A 248 -13.55 -4.63 -10.63
C ALA A 248 -14.32 -3.45 -10.01
N LEU A 249 -14.53 -2.37 -10.78
CA LEU A 249 -15.33 -1.22 -10.34
C LEU A 249 -16.82 -1.58 -10.22
N ALA A 250 -17.35 -2.37 -11.15
CA ALA A 250 -18.73 -2.88 -11.07
C ALA A 250 -18.96 -3.73 -9.80
N LEU A 251 -17.97 -4.52 -9.38
CA LEU A 251 -18.01 -5.26 -8.12
C LEU A 251 -18.11 -4.32 -6.91
N ALA A 252 -17.34 -3.23 -6.90
CA ALA A 252 -17.38 -2.22 -5.84
C ALA A 252 -18.74 -1.50 -5.75
N ASN A 253 -19.45 -1.32 -6.86
CA ASN A 253 -20.75 -0.65 -6.88
C ASN A 253 -21.91 -1.51 -6.36
N LYS A 254 -21.73 -2.84 -6.32
CA LYS A 254 -22.73 -3.80 -5.81
C LYS A 254 -22.61 -4.08 -4.30
N SER A 255 -21.63 -3.49 -3.62
CA SER A 255 -21.13 -3.89 -2.29
C SER A 255 -21.27 -2.83 -1.20
#